data_AF-A0AAV9HH51-F1
#
_entry.id   AF-A0AAV9HH51-F1
#
_cell.length_a   1.000
_cell.length_b   1.000
_cell.length_c   1.000
_cell.angle_alpha   90.00
_cell.angle_beta   90.00
_cell.angle_gamma   90.00
#
_symmetry.space_group_name_H-M   'P 1'
#
loop_
_entity.id
_entity.type
_entity.pdbx_description
1 polymer ?
#
loop_
_entity_poly.entity_id
_entity_poly.type
_entity_poly.pdbx_seq_one_letter_code
_entity_poly.pdbx_strand_id
1 'polypeptide(L)'
;MATAIKPSTTTSQLVSCRLSATDVENCIRNAGPIFHILLPGSLAPSDSISFILRPPSIVDKDISTAFSLAVYEEWVKTRPSGDGGVTSLGLTYSNSTGSFTLDSCSSNLHLDRTRLRNALDCLAAVALQQAAKQHLTEGGDERLHLSSGGNKYFCPPHPIHGAIIRGTCTCSPPSQNAFDAACRRLHNIWNCVESFEDAFDDVRNRISTALGLQTPHHIILHPSGTDAEYTPLLIGANSAKTLGCSGVVNVIVGAGESLVDDFVEGTKVLQLKARTADASMVSDFDQLVLDAIEGALACSEKPFFIMHAVDGSKLGSHITGRGLVTNVQARFGDRVLVVLDACQGRTDREELDWYLSRGAVVLITASKFYSAPGFCGMAVVPDSAAELLKHGATIPPGLGQYLTKFQVPSSLKALRAGLPALPINVGLLLRWTCGVAEMERLARVGSGAREGIRRWVYAARDLIRRHYPDLQLVPESSSSSSQTSQLGGVNSIIAFKLLAGESKTPLKTMPLKQIHQWLTADVSNLLPATASMDERRAVSLRCFIGQPVDLGDFAVLRLAIGAALASELGDDPSVLDTALREDGMILDKVRILLKYYGEM
;
A
#
# COMPACT_ATOMS: atom_id res chain seq x y z
N MET A 1 43.24 -75.11 3.45
CA MET A 1 41.93 -75.27 2.78
C MET A 1 40.89 -74.54 3.61
N ALA A 2 40.48 -73.35 3.20
CA ALA A 2 39.29 -72.67 3.71
C ALA A 2 38.79 -71.75 2.60
N THR A 3 37.56 -72.02 2.17
CA THR A 3 36.90 -71.56 0.96
C THR A 3 36.38 -70.14 1.13
N ALA A 4 36.66 -69.26 0.17
CA ALA A 4 36.15 -67.89 0.13
C ALA A 4 34.65 -67.88 -0.18
N ILE A 5 33.85 -67.29 0.71
CA ILE A 5 32.42 -66.99 0.49
C ILE A 5 32.32 -65.50 0.11
N LYS A 6 31.88 -65.22 -1.12
CA LYS A 6 31.52 -63.88 -1.59
C LYS A 6 30.26 -63.38 -0.85
N PRO A 7 30.19 -62.11 -0.43
CA PRO A 7 28.93 -61.53 0.03
C PRO A 7 28.02 -61.25 -1.18
N SER A 8 26.78 -61.70 -1.08
CA SER A 8 25.70 -61.47 -2.03
C SER A 8 25.35 -59.97 -2.09
N THR A 9 25.51 -59.37 -3.25
CA THR A 9 24.91 -58.08 -3.60
C THR A 9 23.40 -58.23 -3.69
N THR A 10 22.69 -57.86 -2.63
CA THR A 10 21.24 -57.64 -2.67
C THR A 10 20.99 -56.34 -3.41
N THR A 11 20.83 -56.43 -4.73
CA THR A 11 20.32 -55.33 -5.55
C THR A 11 18.90 -55.05 -5.07
N SER A 12 18.68 -53.94 -4.34
CA SER A 12 17.33 -53.47 -4.08
C SER A 12 16.73 -53.09 -5.43
N GLN A 13 15.86 -53.95 -5.97
CA GLN A 13 14.97 -53.58 -7.05
C GLN A 13 14.13 -52.39 -6.57
N LEU A 14 14.46 -51.19 -7.04
CA LEU A 14 13.53 -50.06 -7.02
C LEU A 14 12.32 -50.48 -7.84
N VAL A 15 11.27 -50.94 -7.17
CA VAL A 15 9.96 -51.14 -7.77
C VAL A 15 9.47 -49.78 -8.23
N SER A 16 9.55 -49.54 -9.54
CA SER A 16 9.01 -48.37 -10.22
C SER A 16 7.48 -48.44 -10.16
N CYS A 17 6.88 -47.98 -9.06
CA CYS A 17 5.44 -47.84 -8.93
C CYS A 17 4.95 -46.69 -9.84
N ARG A 18 4.40 -47.03 -11.01
CA ARG A 18 3.59 -46.09 -11.79
C ARG A 18 2.35 -45.74 -10.97
N LEU A 19 2.03 -44.47 -10.83
CA LEU A 19 0.80 -44.02 -10.17
C LEU A 19 -0.41 -44.40 -11.02
N SER A 20 -1.46 -44.92 -10.38
CA SER A 20 -2.76 -45.07 -11.05
C SER A 20 -3.40 -43.69 -11.30
N ALA A 21 -4.38 -43.61 -12.22
CA ALA A 21 -5.19 -42.41 -12.38
C ALA A 21 -5.83 -41.98 -11.04
N THR A 22 -6.30 -42.93 -10.24
CA THR A 22 -6.85 -42.66 -8.89
C THR A 22 -5.79 -42.09 -7.93
N ASP A 23 -4.54 -42.58 -7.97
CA ASP A 23 -3.46 -42.02 -7.17
C ASP A 23 -3.15 -40.57 -7.54
N VAL A 24 -3.10 -40.28 -8.85
CA VAL A 24 -2.90 -38.93 -9.37
C VAL A 24 -4.04 -38.01 -8.96
N GLU A 25 -5.29 -38.47 -9.11
CA GLU A 25 -6.48 -37.73 -8.71
C GLU A 25 -6.44 -37.36 -7.23
N ASN A 26 -6.12 -38.34 -6.37
CA ASN A 26 -5.96 -38.12 -4.94
C ASN A 26 -4.83 -37.15 -4.62
N CYS A 27 -3.70 -37.22 -5.33
CA CYS A 27 -2.61 -36.27 -5.16
C CYS A 27 -3.04 -34.84 -5.50
N ILE A 28 -3.78 -34.64 -6.59
CA ILE A 28 -4.29 -33.33 -7.02
C ILE A 28 -5.31 -32.80 -5.99
N ARG A 29 -6.27 -33.62 -5.55
CA ARG A 29 -7.26 -33.23 -4.54
C ARG A 29 -6.61 -32.83 -3.21
N ASN A 30 -5.55 -33.52 -2.82
CA ASN A 30 -4.81 -33.23 -1.59
C ASN A 30 -3.79 -32.10 -1.74
N ALA A 31 -3.49 -31.63 -2.96
CA ALA A 31 -2.50 -30.58 -3.19
C ALA A 31 -3.00 -29.21 -2.71
N GLY A 32 -4.30 -28.97 -2.75
CA GLY A 32 -4.90 -27.78 -2.17
C GLY A 32 -6.26 -27.43 -2.78
N PRO A 33 -6.96 -26.47 -2.16
CA PRO A 33 -8.33 -26.08 -2.52
C PRO A 33 -8.44 -25.40 -3.89
N ILE A 34 -7.30 -25.03 -4.50
CA ILE A 34 -7.25 -24.36 -5.80
C ILE A 34 -7.33 -25.33 -6.98
N PHE A 35 -7.14 -26.64 -6.78
CA PHE A 35 -7.08 -27.61 -7.86
C PHE A 35 -8.46 -28.22 -8.12
N HIS A 36 -9.05 -27.92 -9.28
CA HIS A 36 -10.37 -28.41 -9.66
C HIS A 36 -10.26 -29.39 -10.82
N ILE A 37 -10.43 -30.67 -10.52
CA ILE A 37 -10.37 -31.75 -11.51
C ILE A 37 -11.56 -31.64 -12.47
N LEU A 38 -11.28 -31.69 -13.77
CA LEU A 38 -12.29 -31.70 -14.82
C LEU A 38 -12.72 -33.15 -15.03
N LEU A 39 -14.02 -33.42 -14.84
CA LEU A 39 -14.56 -34.76 -15.10
C LEU A 39 -14.43 -35.07 -16.60
N PRO A 40 -14.03 -36.30 -16.98
CA PRO A 40 -14.03 -36.68 -18.38
C PRO A 40 -15.44 -36.56 -18.95
N GLY A 41 -15.58 -35.87 -20.08
CA GLY A 41 -16.82 -35.90 -20.85
C GLY A 41 -17.17 -37.35 -21.17
N SER A 42 -18.46 -37.72 -21.09
CA SER A 42 -18.90 -39.08 -21.35
C SER A 42 -18.31 -39.61 -22.66
N LEU A 43 -17.58 -40.73 -22.59
CA LEU A 43 -16.91 -41.49 -23.66
C LEU A 43 -15.38 -41.29 -23.81
N ALA A 44 -14.60 -41.66 -22.78
CA ALA A 44 -13.35 -42.44 -22.90
C ALA A 44 -12.74 -42.70 -21.50
N PRO A 45 -12.09 -43.85 -21.25
CA PRO A 45 -11.11 -43.94 -20.18
C PRO A 45 -9.86 -43.18 -20.66
N SER A 46 -9.70 -41.91 -20.29
CA SER A 46 -8.51 -41.16 -20.65
C SER A 46 -7.38 -41.51 -19.67
N ASP A 47 -6.25 -41.96 -20.21
CA ASP A 47 -4.96 -42.13 -19.52
C ASP A 47 -4.36 -40.79 -19.03
N SER A 48 -5.15 -39.72 -19.03
CA SER A 48 -4.76 -38.37 -18.67
C SER A 48 -5.80 -37.74 -17.74
N ILE A 49 -5.32 -36.94 -16.80
CA ILE A 49 -6.16 -36.21 -15.84
C ILE A 49 -5.96 -34.72 -16.07
N SER A 50 -7.08 -34.03 -16.31
CA SER A 50 -7.10 -32.59 -16.49
C SER A 50 -7.66 -31.87 -15.27
N PHE A 51 -7.11 -30.71 -14.96
CA PHE A 51 -7.59 -29.84 -13.88
C PHE A 51 -7.43 -28.36 -14.26
N ILE A 52 -8.19 -27.49 -13.61
CA ILE A 52 -8.09 -26.03 -13.72
C ILE A 52 -7.83 -25.43 -12.34
N LEU A 53 -7.14 -24.28 -12.31
CA LEU A 53 -6.91 -23.56 -11.07
C LEU A 53 -8.09 -22.61 -10.80
N ARG A 54 -8.80 -22.84 -9.70
CA ARG A 54 -9.87 -21.94 -9.21
C ARG A 54 -9.58 -21.57 -7.76
N PRO A 55 -8.87 -20.46 -7.53
CA PRO A 55 -8.67 -19.94 -6.19
C PRO A 55 -10.01 -19.66 -5.50
N PRO A 56 -10.20 -20.02 -4.22
CA PRO A 56 -11.42 -19.70 -3.47
C PRO A 56 -11.76 -18.21 -3.43
N SER A 57 -10.76 -17.34 -3.60
CA SER A 57 -10.92 -15.88 -3.62
C SER A 57 -11.19 -15.29 -5.01
N ILE A 58 -11.16 -16.10 -6.08
CA ILE A 58 -11.42 -15.69 -7.46
C ILE A 58 -12.61 -16.51 -8.00
N VAL A 59 -13.80 -15.93 -7.91
CA VAL A 59 -15.06 -16.68 -8.13
C VAL A 59 -15.51 -16.67 -9.61
N ASP A 60 -15.03 -15.72 -10.40
CA ASP A 60 -15.40 -15.59 -11.82
C ASP A 60 -14.64 -16.59 -12.72
N LYS A 61 -15.37 -17.23 -13.65
CA LYS A 61 -14.85 -18.29 -14.53
C LYS A 61 -13.88 -17.78 -15.59
N ASP A 62 -14.15 -16.62 -16.18
CA ASP A 62 -13.29 -16.05 -17.22
C ASP A 62 -12.00 -15.52 -16.59
N ILE A 63 -12.11 -14.92 -15.41
CA ILE A 63 -10.96 -14.53 -14.59
C ILE A 63 -10.12 -15.75 -14.20
N SER A 64 -10.74 -16.88 -13.83
CA SER A 64 -10.04 -18.13 -13.52
C SER A 64 -9.22 -18.71 -14.69
N THR A 65 -9.69 -18.53 -15.93
CA THR A 65 -8.97 -18.97 -17.13
C THR A 65 -7.73 -18.10 -17.38
N ALA A 66 -7.90 -16.77 -17.35
CA ALA A 66 -6.79 -15.83 -17.47
C ALA A 66 -5.76 -16.00 -16.34
N PHE A 67 -6.25 -16.26 -15.12
CA PHE A 67 -5.42 -16.58 -13.96
C PHE A 67 -4.58 -17.84 -14.19
N SER A 68 -5.19 -18.94 -14.66
CA SER A 68 -4.48 -20.19 -14.93
C SER A 68 -3.36 -20.03 -15.95
N LEU A 69 -3.56 -19.18 -16.96
CA LEU A 69 -2.53 -18.85 -17.95
C LEU A 69 -1.36 -18.10 -17.31
N ALA A 70 -1.65 -17.07 -16.51
CA ALA A 70 -0.62 -16.29 -15.81
C ALA A 70 0.21 -17.17 -14.86
N VAL A 71 -0.44 -18.12 -14.17
CA VAL A 71 0.24 -19.10 -13.31
C VAL A 71 1.15 -20.02 -14.14
N TYR A 72 0.65 -20.57 -15.25
CA TYR A 72 1.43 -21.44 -16.12
C TYR A 72 2.67 -20.74 -16.67
N GLU A 73 2.52 -19.51 -17.20
CA GLU A 73 3.64 -18.75 -17.76
C GLU A 73 4.72 -18.47 -16.71
N GLU A 74 4.33 -18.10 -15.49
CA GLU A 74 5.27 -17.85 -14.40
C GLU A 74 5.95 -19.14 -13.91
N TRP A 75 5.19 -20.23 -13.82
CA TRP A 75 5.72 -21.54 -13.44
C TRP A 75 6.74 -22.05 -14.45
N VAL A 76 6.53 -21.82 -15.75
CA VAL A 76 7.51 -22.16 -16.80
C VAL A 76 8.79 -21.33 -16.68
N LYS A 77 8.72 -20.06 -16.25
CA LYS A 77 9.90 -19.19 -16.04
C LYS A 77 10.69 -19.55 -14.78
N THR A 78 10.00 -19.93 -13.71
CA THR A 78 10.59 -20.12 -12.38
C THR A 78 11.00 -21.56 -12.09
N ARG A 79 10.66 -22.51 -12.97
CA ARG A 79 11.08 -23.92 -12.83
C ARG A 79 12.62 -24.06 -12.88
N PRO A 80 13.24 -24.93 -12.06
CA PRO A 80 14.67 -25.17 -12.10
C PRO A 80 15.12 -25.75 -13.45
N SER A 81 15.99 -25.02 -14.16
CA SER A 81 16.69 -25.51 -15.35
C SER A 81 17.88 -26.37 -14.92
N GLY A 82 17.67 -27.63 -14.52
CA GLY A 82 18.83 -28.44 -14.12
C GLY A 82 18.61 -29.82 -13.51
N ASP A 83 17.39 -30.25 -13.23
CA ASP A 83 17.14 -31.62 -12.79
C ASP A 83 15.90 -32.15 -13.49
N GLY A 84 15.90 -33.41 -13.91
CA GLY A 84 14.83 -34.03 -14.70
C GLY A 84 13.52 -34.22 -13.92
N GLY A 85 12.95 -33.15 -13.36
CA GLY A 85 11.90 -33.19 -12.34
C GLY A 85 10.59 -32.47 -12.66
N VAL A 86 10.45 -31.76 -13.80
CA VAL A 86 9.17 -31.10 -14.14
C VAL A 86 8.81 -31.19 -15.63
N THR A 87 9.77 -31.02 -16.54
CA THR A 87 9.58 -31.33 -17.98
C THR A 87 9.36 -32.83 -18.22
N SER A 88 9.69 -33.66 -17.24
CA SER A 88 9.58 -35.11 -17.20
C SER A 88 8.31 -35.62 -16.49
N LEU A 89 7.34 -34.74 -16.18
CA LEU A 89 6.07 -35.11 -15.54
C LEU A 89 4.88 -35.18 -16.52
N GLY A 90 5.04 -34.68 -17.76
CA GLY A 90 3.98 -34.77 -18.77
C GLY A 90 2.83 -33.82 -18.49
N LEU A 91 3.07 -32.80 -17.66
CA LEU A 91 2.12 -31.72 -17.40
C LEU A 91 2.14 -30.75 -18.58
N THR A 92 1.02 -30.66 -19.29
CA THR A 92 0.79 -29.76 -20.42
C THR A 92 -0.29 -28.75 -20.06
N TYR A 93 -0.30 -27.59 -20.72
CA TYR A 93 -1.30 -26.54 -20.52
C TYR A 93 -2.01 -26.20 -21.83
N SER A 94 -3.34 -26.08 -21.79
CA SER A 94 -4.18 -25.75 -22.94
C SER A 94 -4.71 -24.32 -22.83
N ASN A 95 -4.20 -23.42 -23.68
CA ASN A 95 -4.65 -22.03 -23.74
C ASN A 95 -6.14 -21.88 -24.08
N SER A 96 -6.71 -22.81 -24.86
CA SER A 96 -8.12 -22.75 -25.27
C SER A 96 -9.09 -23.11 -24.14
N THR A 97 -8.66 -23.93 -23.18
CA THR A 97 -9.50 -24.42 -22.09
C THR A 97 -9.10 -23.88 -20.71
N GLY A 98 -7.92 -23.27 -20.60
CA GLY A 98 -7.35 -22.86 -19.32
C GLY A 98 -6.90 -24.01 -18.42
N SER A 99 -6.82 -25.23 -18.96
CA SER A 99 -6.62 -26.44 -18.18
C SER A 99 -5.20 -26.99 -18.27
N PHE A 100 -4.76 -27.59 -17.17
CA PHE A 100 -3.56 -28.41 -17.08
C PHE A 100 -3.95 -29.86 -17.32
N THR A 101 -3.14 -30.61 -18.05
CA THR A 101 -3.35 -32.04 -18.32
C THR A 101 -2.09 -32.81 -17.97
N LEU A 102 -2.23 -33.84 -17.14
CA LEU A 102 -1.15 -34.74 -16.76
C LEU A 102 -1.37 -36.11 -17.42
N ASP A 103 -0.41 -36.57 -18.22
CA ASP A 103 -0.42 -37.92 -18.78
C ASP A 103 0.02 -38.95 -17.73
N SER A 104 -0.90 -39.83 -17.33
CA SER A 104 -0.67 -40.86 -16.30
C SER A 104 -0.04 -42.16 -16.83
N CYS A 105 -0.09 -42.42 -18.14
CA CYS A 105 0.40 -43.69 -18.75
C CYS A 105 1.57 -43.56 -19.75
N SER A 106 2.18 -42.38 -19.91
CA SER A 106 3.32 -42.21 -20.83
C SER A 106 4.46 -43.15 -20.47
N SER A 107 4.85 -44.03 -21.40
CA SER A 107 5.84 -45.09 -21.21
C SER A 107 7.26 -44.60 -20.89
N ASN A 108 7.53 -43.30 -21.12
CA ASN A 108 8.83 -42.66 -20.93
C ASN A 108 8.93 -41.79 -19.66
N LEU A 109 7.87 -41.72 -18.83
CA LEU A 109 7.84 -40.88 -17.63
C LEU A 109 7.78 -41.72 -16.34
N HIS A 110 8.86 -41.67 -15.54
CA HIS A 110 8.85 -42.18 -14.17
C HIS A 110 8.18 -41.14 -13.24
N LEU A 111 6.85 -41.12 -13.24
CA LEU A 111 6.04 -40.31 -12.34
C LEU A 111 5.86 -41.05 -11.01
N ASP A 112 6.61 -40.65 -9.98
CA ASP A 112 6.39 -41.08 -8.60
C ASP A 112 5.57 -40.06 -7.80
N ARG A 113 4.99 -40.49 -6.67
CA ARG A 113 4.11 -39.67 -5.83
C ARG A 113 4.81 -38.40 -5.32
N THR A 114 6.09 -38.49 -4.97
CA THR A 114 6.85 -37.38 -4.38
C THR A 114 7.11 -36.30 -5.42
N ARG A 115 7.50 -36.68 -6.64
CA ARG A 115 7.72 -35.74 -7.75
C ARG A 115 6.42 -35.04 -8.15
N LEU A 116 5.31 -35.77 -8.26
CA LEU A 116 4.01 -35.18 -8.54
C LEU A 116 3.62 -34.17 -7.43
N ARG A 117 3.79 -34.56 -6.17
CA ARG A 117 3.49 -33.68 -5.04
C ARG A 117 4.32 -32.39 -5.09
N ASN A 118 5.63 -32.50 -5.28
CA ASN A 118 6.52 -31.34 -5.37
C ASN A 118 6.15 -30.40 -6.53
N ALA A 119 5.74 -30.94 -7.68
CA ALA A 119 5.30 -30.14 -8.81
C ALA A 119 3.98 -29.41 -8.55
N LEU A 120 3.02 -30.09 -7.92
CA LEU A 120 1.75 -29.48 -7.51
C LEU A 120 1.95 -28.41 -6.42
N ASP A 121 2.84 -28.66 -5.45
CA ASP A 121 3.17 -27.67 -4.41
C ASP A 121 3.87 -26.44 -5.02
N CYS A 122 4.77 -26.64 -6.00
CA CYS A 122 5.38 -25.55 -6.76
C CYS A 122 4.32 -24.75 -7.55
N LEU A 123 3.41 -25.44 -8.24
CA LEU A 123 2.33 -24.80 -8.99
C LEU A 123 1.38 -24.02 -8.06
N ALA A 124 1.07 -24.57 -6.88
CA ALA A 124 0.27 -23.91 -5.86
C ALA A 124 0.96 -22.67 -5.28
N ALA A 125 2.28 -22.73 -5.06
CA ALA A 125 3.07 -21.57 -4.60
C ALA A 125 3.07 -20.44 -5.64
N VAL A 126 3.23 -20.76 -6.93
CA VAL A 126 3.13 -19.77 -8.01
C VAL A 126 1.70 -19.21 -8.09
N ALA A 127 0.68 -20.06 -8.00
CA ALA A 127 -0.72 -19.64 -7.99
C ALA A 127 -1.03 -18.67 -6.83
N LEU A 128 -0.51 -18.95 -5.64
CA LEU A 128 -0.67 -18.09 -4.48
C LEU A 128 -0.07 -16.70 -4.70
N GLN A 129 1.16 -16.63 -5.23
CA GLN A 129 1.80 -15.35 -5.53
C GLN A 129 1.06 -14.58 -6.63
N GLN A 130 0.58 -15.25 -7.67
CA GLN A 130 -0.21 -14.60 -8.73
C GLN A 130 -1.54 -14.07 -8.21
N ALA A 131 -2.22 -14.81 -7.34
CA ALA A 131 -3.47 -14.36 -6.75
C ALA A 131 -3.26 -13.17 -5.81
N ALA A 132 -2.17 -13.17 -5.03
CA ALA A 132 -1.79 -12.01 -4.22
C ALA A 132 -1.52 -10.79 -5.10
N LYS A 133 -0.73 -10.92 -6.17
CA LYS A 133 -0.47 -9.84 -7.15
C LYS A 133 -1.77 -9.27 -7.72
N GLN A 134 -2.71 -10.14 -8.11
CA GLN A 134 -4.00 -9.74 -8.65
C GLN A 134 -4.82 -8.98 -7.60
N HIS A 135 -5.07 -9.56 -6.42
CA HIS A 135 -5.88 -8.94 -5.38
C HIS A 135 -5.32 -7.60 -4.88
N LEU A 136 -3.99 -7.44 -4.82
CA LEU A 136 -3.37 -6.17 -4.44
C LEU A 136 -3.74 -5.01 -5.39
N THR A 137 -4.24 -5.32 -6.60
CA THR A 137 -4.73 -4.35 -7.60
C THR A 137 -6.25 -4.20 -7.64
N GLU A 138 -7.00 -4.88 -6.76
CA GLU A 138 -8.46 -4.89 -6.74
C GLU A 138 -9.04 -4.15 -5.52
N GLY A 139 -10.34 -3.82 -5.57
CA GLY A 139 -11.06 -3.25 -4.41
C GLY A 139 -10.62 -1.83 -4.02
N GLY A 140 -10.12 -1.08 -4.99
CA GLY A 140 -9.91 0.38 -4.93
C GLY A 140 -10.51 1.01 -6.19
N ASP A 141 -9.94 2.12 -6.67
CA ASP A 141 -10.34 2.74 -7.93
C ASP A 141 -9.37 2.43 -9.09
N GLU A 142 -9.58 3.08 -10.23
CA GLU A 142 -8.83 2.84 -11.46
C GLU A 142 -7.34 3.21 -11.37
N ARG A 143 -6.90 3.88 -10.30
CA ARG A 143 -5.48 4.15 -10.01
C ARG A 143 -4.73 2.88 -9.61
N LEU A 144 -5.41 1.81 -9.18
CA LEU A 144 -4.80 0.49 -8.93
C LEU A 144 -4.56 -0.34 -10.20
N HIS A 145 -5.34 -0.08 -11.26
CA HIS A 145 -5.23 -0.85 -12.50
C HIS A 145 -3.84 -0.71 -13.11
N LEU A 146 -3.31 -1.82 -13.59
CA LEU A 146 -1.96 -1.87 -14.15
C LEU A 146 -1.96 -1.39 -15.60
N SER A 147 -0.98 -0.54 -15.93
CA SER A 147 -0.61 -0.17 -17.29
C SER A 147 0.91 -0.28 -17.44
N SER A 148 1.37 -1.00 -18.48
CA SER A 148 2.81 -1.15 -18.78
C SER A 148 3.68 -1.61 -17.60
N GLY A 149 3.16 -2.52 -16.76
CA GLY A 149 3.92 -3.16 -15.67
C GLY A 149 3.83 -2.49 -14.29
N GLY A 150 3.06 -1.40 -14.14
CA GLY A 150 2.79 -0.78 -12.84
C GLY A 150 1.42 -0.11 -12.81
N ASN A 151 0.99 0.35 -11.64
CA ASN A 151 -0.27 1.11 -11.50
C ASN A 151 -0.10 2.58 -11.95
N LYS A 152 -1.07 3.49 -11.71
CA LYS A 152 -0.91 4.92 -12.06
C LYS A 152 0.22 5.64 -11.29
N TYR A 153 0.82 4.97 -10.30
CA TYR A 153 2.02 5.40 -9.58
C TYR A 153 3.30 4.67 -10.07
N PHE A 154 3.19 3.91 -11.17
CA PHE A 154 4.22 3.04 -11.74
C PHE A 154 4.70 1.93 -10.81
N CYS A 155 3.98 1.67 -9.72
CA CYS A 155 4.34 0.63 -8.75
C CYS A 155 3.68 -0.70 -9.14
N PRO A 156 4.45 -1.80 -9.29
CA PRO A 156 3.90 -3.14 -9.43
C PRO A 156 3.34 -3.66 -8.09
N PRO A 157 2.46 -4.67 -8.12
CA PRO A 157 1.86 -5.27 -6.92
C PRO A 157 2.76 -6.35 -6.28
N HIS A 158 4.08 -6.27 -6.49
CA HIS A 158 5.04 -7.24 -5.97
C HIS A 158 6.39 -6.57 -5.68
N PRO A 159 7.27 -7.22 -4.89
CA PRO A 159 8.61 -6.73 -4.62
C PRO A 159 9.43 -6.55 -5.90
N ILE A 160 10.30 -5.54 -5.91
CA ILE A 160 11.21 -5.27 -7.02
C ILE A 160 12.65 -5.42 -6.52
N HIS A 161 13.43 -6.24 -7.19
CA HIS A 161 14.87 -6.35 -6.94
C HIS A 161 15.67 -5.36 -7.81
N GLY A 162 16.76 -4.84 -7.25
CA GLY A 162 17.68 -3.93 -7.95
C GLY A 162 17.11 -2.53 -8.25
N ALA A 163 16.04 -2.13 -7.56
CA ALA A 163 15.49 -0.78 -7.64
C ALA A 163 15.69 -0.03 -6.32
N ILE A 164 15.80 1.30 -6.39
CA ILE A 164 15.91 2.14 -5.20
C ILE A 164 14.56 2.77 -4.89
N ILE A 165 14.10 2.64 -3.64
CA ILE A 165 12.78 3.12 -3.19
C ILE A 165 12.94 4.27 -2.19
N ARG A 166 12.46 5.46 -2.59
CA ARG A 166 12.29 6.69 -1.78
C ARG A 166 10.93 7.36 -2.05
N GLY A 167 9.93 6.57 -2.47
CA GLY A 167 8.60 7.01 -2.94
C GLY A 167 7.50 7.02 -1.87
N THR A 168 7.85 6.78 -0.61
CA THR A 168 6.94 6.48 0.52
C THR A 168 6.15 7.70 1.04
N CYS A 169 6.03 8.76 0.24
CA CYS A 169 5.12 9.89 0.45
C CYS A 169 3.98 9.94 -0.58
N THR A 170 3.91 8.94 -1.47
CA THR A 170 2.85 8.75 -2.47
C THR A 170 2.42 7.29 -2.56
N CYS A 171 3.30 6.41 -3.02
CA CYS A 171 3.06 4.97 -3.18
C CYS A 171 4.42 4.27 -3.34
N SER A 172 4.52 2.99 -2.98
CA SER A 172 5.72 2.19 -3.20
C SER A 172 5.35 0.73 -3.46
N PRO A 173 6.19 -0.03 -4.19
CA PRO A 173 6.07 -1.48 -4.25
C PRO A 173 6.19 -2.08 -2.84
N PRO A 174 5.48 -3.18 -2.53
CA PRO A 174 5.62 -3.84 -1.24
C PRO A 174 7.03 -4.40 -1.05
N SER A 175 7.50 -4.44 0.20
CA SER A 175 8.72 -5.18 0.56
C SER A 175 8.50 -6.69 0.37
N GLN A 176 9.59 -7.47 0.32
CA GLN A 176 9.49 -8.93 0.28
C GLN A 176 8.72 -9.47 1.49
N ASN A 177 9.06 -9.00 2.70
CA ASN A 177 8.41 -9.42 3.93
C ASN A 177 6.90 -9.13 3.93
N ALA A 178 6.51 -7.93 3.46
CA ALA A 178 5.12 -7.53 3.37
C ALA A 178 4.34 -8.38 2.35
N PHE A 179 4.91 -8.62 1.18
CA PHE A 179 4.30 -9.46 0.15
C PHE A 179 4.15 -10.92 0.60
N ASP A 180 5.16 -11.47 1.29
CA ASP A 180 5.09 -12.81 1.87
C ASP A 180 4.00 -12.91 2.96
N ALA A 181 3.81 -11.85 3.75
CA ALA A 181 2.72 -11.79 4.74
C ALA A 181 1.34 -11.84 4.07
N ALA A 182 1.15 -11.10 2.97
CA ALA A 182 -0.08 -11.17 2.18
C ALA A 182 -0.30 -12.57 1.58
N CYS A 183 0.75 -13.21 1.04
CA CYS A 183 0.66 -14.58 0.54
C CYS A 183 0.26 -15.57 1.65
N ARG A 184 0.87 -15.47 2.84
CA ARG A 184 0.52 -16.32 4.00
C ARG A 184 -0.94 -16.12 4.41
N ARG A 185 -1.41 -14.87 4.49
CA ARG A 185 -2.81 -14.54 4.78
C ARG A 185 -3.77 -15.18 3.78
N LEU A 186 -3.48 -15.03 2.50
CA LEU A 186 -4.30 -15.61 1.44
C LEU A 186 -4.31 -17.14 1.50
N HIS A 187 -3.16 -17.76 1.78
CA HIS A 187 -3.04 -19.21 1.95
C HIS A 187 -3.89 -19.73 3.11
N ASN A 188 -3.87 -19.06 4.25
CA ASN A 188 -4.69 -19.44 5.41
C ASN A 188 -6.19 -19.35 5.10
N ILE A 189 -6.61 -18.30 4.42
CA ILE A 189 -8.02 -18.11 3.99
C ILE A 189 -8.44 -19.23 3.03
N TRP A 190 -7.61 -19.54 2.03
CA TRP A 190 -7.91 -20.61 1.07
C TRP A 190 -8.08 -21.97 1.75
N ASN A 191 -7.29 -22.24 2.77
CA ASN A 191 -7.33 -23.50 3.53
C ASN A 191 -8.31 -23.47 4.72
N CYS A 192 -9.16 -22.44 4.82
CA CYS A 192 -10.12 -22.26 5.90
C CYS A 192 -9.50 -22.30 7.31
N VAL A 193 -8.23 -21.91 7.43
CA VAL A 193 -7.52 -21.77 8.73
C VAL A 193 -8.02 -20.50 9.45
N GLU A 194 -8.33 -19.45 8.69
CA GLU A 194 -8.92 -18.21 9.21
C GLU A 194 -10.09 -17.77 8.32
N SER A 195 -11.12 -17.17 8.92
CA SER A 195 -12.21 -16.54 8.16
C SER A 195 -11.85 -15.11 7.76
N PHE A 196 -12.57 -14.53 6.78
CA PHE A 196 -12.39 -13.12 6.44
C PHE A 196 -12.70 -12.18 7.61
N GLU A 197 -13.71 -12.51 8.43
CA GLU A 197 -14.07 -11.69 9.60
C GLU A 197 -12.92 -11.67 10.60
N ASP A 198 -12.40 -12.84 10.98
CA ASP A 198 -11.26 -12.96 11.89
C ASP A 198 -10.02 -12.26 11.32
N ALA A 199 -9.81 -12.37 10.02
CA ALA A 199 -8.67 -11.76 9.36
C ALA A 199 -8.69 -10.22 9.41
N PHE A 200 -9.85 -9.61 9.20
CA PHE A 200 -10.02 -8.17 9.32
C PHE A 200 -9.89 -7.70 10.77
N ASP A 201 -10.43 -8.46 11.74
CA ASP A 201 -10.29 -8.13 13.16
C ASP A 201 -8.84 -8.26 13.65
N ASP A 202 -8.11 -9.30 13.24
CA ASP A 202 -6.67 -9.44 13.48
C ASP A 202 -5.89 -8.23 12.98
N VAL A 203 -6.17 -7.78 11.75
CA VAL A 203 -5.54 -6.58 11.18
C VAL A 203 -5.78 -5.36 12.06
N ARG A 204 -7.01 -5.09 12.51
CA ARG A 204 -7.31 -3.94 13.39
C ARG A 204 -6.54 -4.00 14.70
N ASN A 205 -6.52 -5.17 15.33
CA ASN A 205 -5.84 -5.37 16.62
C ASN A 205 -4.33 -5.15 16.49
N ARG A 206 -3.73 -5.65 15.41
CA ARG A 206 -2.31 -5.47 15.14
C ARG A 206 -1.95 -4.03 14.77
N ILE A 207 -2.80 -3.32 14.01
CA ILE A 207 -2.64 -1.87 13.75
C ILE A 207 -2.62 -1.10 15.08
N SER A 208 -3.63 -1.31 15.92
CA SER A 208 -3.77 -0.65 17.22
C SER A 208 -2.52 -0.85 18.09
N THR A 209 -2.05 -2.10 18.16
CA THR A 209 -0.85 -2.50 18.90
C THR A 209 0.41 -1.86 18.32
N ALA A 210 0.61 -1.91 17.00
CA ALA A 210 1.81 -1.39 16.34
C ALA A 210 1.92 0.15 16.43
N LEU A 211 0.79 0.87 16.44
CA LEU A 211 0.76 2.31 16.68
C LEU A 211 0.90 2.67 18.17
N GLY A 212 0.69 1.71 19.08
CA GLY A 212 0.80 1.92 20.52
C GLY A 212 -0.28 2.86 21.08
N LEU A 213 -1.47 2.88 20.46
CA LEU A 213 -2.59 3.75 20.85
C LEU A 213 -3.12 3.38 22.24
N GLN A 214 -3.22 4.36 23.13
CA GLN A 214 -3.70 4.17 24.51
C GLN A 214 -5.17 4.55 24.68
N THR A 215 -5.66 5.51 23.90
CA THR A 215 -7.05 5.95 23.97
C THR A 215 -7.98 4.85 23.45
N PRO A 216 -9.06 4.46 24.15
CA PRO A 216 -10.04 3.50 23.63
C PRO A 216 -10.64 3.95 22.28
N HIS A 217 -10.62 3.08 21.28
CA HIS A 217 -10.94 3.43 19.90
C HIS A 217 -11.47 2.25 19.09
N HIS A 218 -12.01 2.56 17.90
CA HIS A 218 -12.42 1.64 16.85
C HIS A 218 -11.68 1.97 15.57
N ILE A 219 -11.34 0.96 14.77
CA ILE A 219 -10.66 1.16 13.48
C ILE A 219 -11.59 0.74 12.35
N ILE A 220 -11.97 1.70 11.51
CA ILE A 220 -12.71 1.47 10.27
C ILE A 220 -11.69 1.50 9.13
N LEU A 221 -11.63 0.44 8.33
CA LEU A 221 -10.70 0.34 7.22
C LEU A 221 -11.34 0.90 5.94
N HIS A 222 -10.60 1.69 5.19
CA HIS A 222 -11.07 2.34 3.96
C HIS A 222 -10.13 2.04 2.79
N PRO A 223 -10.63 2.01 1.54
CA PRO A 223 -9.77 1.88 0.39
C PRO A 223 -8.74 2.99 0.31
N SER A 224 -9.04 4.26 0.56
CA SER A 224 -8.03 5.34 0.54
C SER A 224 -8.14 6.29 1.72
N GLY A 225 -7.17 7.20 1.86
CA GLY A 225 -7.25 8.31 2.82
C GLY A 225 -8.43 9.24 2.52
N THR A 226 -8.66 9.51 1.23
CA THR A 226 -9.84 10.27 0.77
C THR A 226 -11.14 9.56 1.14
N ASP A 227 -11.22 8.22 1.02
CA ASP A 227 -12.41 7.47 1.43
C ASP A 227 -12.60 7.45 2.96
N ALA A 228 -11.50 7.57 3.72
CA ALA A 228 -11.57 7.62 5.18
C ALA A 228 -12.26 8.89 5.68
N GLU A 229 -12.30 9.95 4.89
CA GLU A 229 -13.00 11.22 5.18
C GLU A 229 -14.52 11.07 5.28
N TYR A 230 -15.08 10.01 4.71
CA TYR A 230 -16.50 9.73 4.84
C TYR A 230 -16.89 9.31 6.26
N THR A 231 -15.96 8.80 7.07
CA THR A 231 -16.23 8.46 8.48
C THR A 231 -16.50 9.70 9.34
N PRO A 232 -15.63 10.72 9.40
CA PRO A 232 -15.94 11.93 10.15
C PRO A 232 -17.13 12.69 9.57
N LEU A 233 -17.34 12.68 8.25
CA LEU A 233 -18.56 13.24 7.64
C LEU A 233 -19.83 12.54 8.13
N LEU A 234 -19.83 11.21 8.20
CA LEU A 234 -20.95 10.42 8.73
C LEU A 234 -21.23 10.75 10.20
N ILE A 235 -20.18 10.86 11.02
CA ILE A 235 -20.29 11.21 12.45
C ILE A 235 -20.85 12.63 12.59
N GLY A 236 -20.28 13.60 11.86
CA GLY A 236 -20.71 14.99 11.92
C GLY A 236 -22.16 15.19 11.45
N ALA A 237 -22.58 14.51 10.38
CA ALA A 237 -23.95 14.56 9.88
C ALA A 237 -24.96 14.02 10.91
N ASN A 238 -24.67 12.87 11.51
CA ASN A 238 -25.53 12.28 12.54
C ASN A 238 -25.55 13.12 13.83
N SER A 239 -24.41 13.73 14.19
CA SER A 239 -24.30 14.62 15.35
C SER A 239 -25.08 15.92 15.13
N ALA A 240 -24.94 16.54 13.96
CA ALA A 240 -25.68 17.72 13.56
C ALA A 240 -27.20 17.49 13.66
N LYS A 241 -27.69 16.36 13.13
CA LYS A 241 -29.09 15.98 13.22
C LYS A 241 -29.56 15.79 14.68
N THR A 242 -28.75 15.10 15.49
CA THR A 242 -29.07 14.81 16.90
C THR A 242 -29.12 16.10 17.74
N LEU A 243 -28.23 17.05 17.47
CA LEU A 243 -28.14 18.32 18.20
C LEU A 243 -29.07 19.42 17.65
N GLY A 244 -29.81 19.13 16.57
CA GLY A 244 -30.65 20.12 15.89
C GLY A 244 -29.83 21.29 15.33
N CYS A 245 -28.67 21.01 14.75
CA CYS A 245 -27.87 21.98 14.00
C CYS A 245 -28.46 22.17 12.60
N SER A 246 -28.27 23.35 12.01
CA SER A 246 -28.81 23.67 10.67
C SER A 246 -28.10 22.96 9.51
N GLY A 247 -26.92 22.39 9.77
CA GLY A 247 -26.15 21.65 8.78
C GLY A 247 -24.72 21.39 9.27
N VAL A 248 -23.88 20.90 8.37
CA VAL A 248 -22.46 20.65 8.62
C VAL A 248 -21.61 21.68 7.87
N VAL A 249 -20.63 22.27 8.54
CA VAL A 249 -19.58 23.07 7.90
C VAL A 249 -18.27 22.30 8.03
N ASN A 250 -17.77 21.80 6.91
CA ASN A 250 -16.54 21.04 6.85
C ASN A 250 -15.36 21.95 6.46
N VAL A 251 -14.48 22.24 7.42
CA VAL A 251 -13.31 23.11 7.26
C VAL A 251 -12.07 22.26 6.99
N ILE A 252 -11.66 22.23 5.73
CA ILE A 252 -10.52 21.44 5.25
C ILE A 252 -9.31 22.35 5.14
N VAL A 253 -8.25 22.00 5.85
CA VAL A 253 -6.98 22.72 5.85
C VAL A 253 -5.94 22.02 4.97
N GLY A 254 -5.09 22.79 4.29
CA GLY A 254 -4.00 22.22 3.49
C GLY A 254 -4.44 21.59 2.16
N ALA A 255 -5.65 21.92 1.70
CA ALA A 255 -6.28 21.24 0.59
C ALA A 255 -5.49 21.34 -0.73
N GLY A 256 -5.32 20.17 -1.34
CA GLY A 256 -5.08 19.95 -2.77
C GLY A 256 -5.76 18.67 -3.24
N GLU A 257 -6.78 18.22 -2.51
CA GLU A 257 -7.61 17.05 -2.83
C GLU A 257 -9.07 17.53 -2.79
N SER A 258 -9.80 17.30 -3.88
CA SER A 258 -11.22 17.55 -3.95
C SER A 258 -11.94 16.49 -3.11
N LEU A 259 -12.59 16.89 -2.02
CA LEU A 259 -13.69 16.06 -1.52
C LEU A 259 -14.82 16.09 -2.55
N VAL A 260 -15.57 15.00 -2.61
CA VAL A 260 -16.79 14.93 -3.41
C VAL A 260 -17.79 15.90 -2.80
N ASP A 261 -18.12 16.96 -3.53
CA ASP A 261 -19.26 17.82 -3.24
C ASP A 261 -20.52 16.94 -3.11
N ASP A 262 -21.39 17.23 -2.15
CA ASP A 262 -22.70 16.59 -1.96
C ASP A 262 -22.76 15.15 -1.39
N PHE A 263 -21.70 14.62 -0.74
CA PHE A 263 -21.81 13.30 -0.07
C PHE A 263 -22.89 13.26 1.03
N VAL A 264 -23.07 14.38 1.75
CA VAL A 264 -24.17 14.56 2.70
C VAL A 264 -24.85 15.88 2.38
N GLU A 265 -26.15 15.81 2.05
CA GLU A 265 -27.01 16.97 1.82
C GLU A 265 -26.93 17.95 3.00
N GLY A 266 -26.75 19.25 2.70
CA GLY A 266 -26.59 20.28 3.72
C GLY A 266 -25.17 20.42 4.30
N THR A 267 -24.16 19.83 3.65
CA THR A 267 -22.74 20.05 4.00
C THR A 267 -22.15 21.21 3.20
N LYS A 268 -21.64 22.23 3.89
CA LYS A 268 -20.86 23.33 3.30
C LYS A 268 -19.37 23.04 3.48
N VAL A 269 -18.61 22.97 2.39
CA VAL A 269 -17.15 22.76 2.45
C VAL A 269 -16.41 24.10 2.37
N LEU A 270 -15.50 24.35 3.31
CA LEU A 270 -14.58 25.49 3.32
C LEU A 270 -13.15 24.94 3.13
N GLN A 271 -12.52 25.25 2.01
CA GLN A 271 -11.15 24.82 1.72
C GLN A 271 -10.16 25.95 1.93
N LEU A 272 -9.17 25.73 2.81
CA LEU A 272 -8.14 26.70 3.16
C LEU A 272 -6.77 26.23 2.68
N LYS A 273 -6.15 27.02 1.79
CA LYS A 273 -4.80 26.75 1.27
C LYS A 273 -3.75 27.18 2.28
N ALA A 274 -2.94 26.23 2.75
CA ALA A 274 -1.89 26.49 3.73
C ALA A 274 -0.63 27.17 3.17
N ARG A 275 -0.52 27.26 1.83
CA ARG A 275 0.64 27.82 1.15
C ARG A 275 0.24 28.87 0.12
N THR A 276 1.09 29.88 0.00
CA THR A 276 1.09 30.88 -1.07
C THR A 276 1.68 30.30 -2.36
N ALA A 277 1.58 31.04 -3.47
CA ALA A 277 2.05 30.60 -4.80
C ALA A 277 3.58 30.38 -4.90
N ASP A 278 4.35 31.01 -4.02
CA ASP A 278 5.81 30.81 -3.90
C ASP A 278 6.17 29.60 -3.01
N ALA A 279 5.16 28.83 -2.60
CA ALA A 279 5.22 27.72 -1.66
C ALA A 279 5.64 28.08 -0.23
N SER A 280 5.67 29.34 0.19
CA SER A 280 5.81 29.66 1.61
C SER A 280 4.52 29.33 2.38
N MET A 281 4.63 29.11 3.70
CA MET A 281 3.44 28.89 4.54
C MET A 281 2.72 30.22 4.73
N VAL A 282 1.38 30.20 4.69
CA VAL A 282 0.57 31.37 5.05
C VAL A 282 0.87 31.75 6.50
N SER A 283 1.18 33.03 6.73
CA SER A 283 1.41 33.58 8.06
C SER A 283 0.14 33.52 8.91
N ASP A 284 0.26 33.07 10.16
CA ASP A 284 -0.86 32.94 11.10
C ASP A 284 -2.06 32.15 10.53
N PHE A 285 -1.77 30.95 10.02
CA PHE A 285 -2.79 30.09 9.43
C PHE A 285 -3.90 29.71 10.41
N ASP A 286 -3.60 29.62 11.71
CA ASP A 286 -4.61 29.37 12.75
C ASP A 286 -5.66 30.49 12.79
N GLN A 287 -5.25 31.77 12.65
CA GLN A 287 -6.19 32.89 12.56
C GLN A 287 -7.05 32.83 11.29
N LEU A 288 -6.48 32.44 10.15
CA LEU A 288 -7.26 32.25 8.91
C LEU A 288 -8.37 31.19 9.08
N VAL A 289 -8.10 30.11 9.84
CA VAL A 289 -9.12 29.11 10.16
C VAL A 289 -10.22 29.71 11.04
N LEU A 290 -9.86 30.49 12.06
CA LEU A 290 -10.82 31.18 12.92
C LEU A 290 -11.71 32.14 12.13
N ASP A 291 -11.13 32.94 11.24
CA ASP A 291 -11.88 33.87 10.39
C ASP A 291 -12.88 33.15 9.47
N ALA A 292 -12.48 31.99 8.93
CA ALA A 292 -13.37 31.15 8.12
C ALA A 292 -14.55 30.58 8.94
N ILE A 293 -14.31 30.19 10.20
CA ILE A 293 -15.35 29.75 11.13
C ILE A 293 -16.31 30.91 11.44
N GLU A 294 -15.82 32.11 11.70
CA GLU A 294 -16.67 33.29 11.92
C GLU A 294 -17.52 33.62 10.70
N GLY A 295 -16.93 33.58 9.50
CA GLY A 295 -17.67 33.77 8.26
C GLY A 295 -18.79 32.74 8.06
N ALA A 296 -18.58 31.50 8.51
CA ALA A 296 -19.62 30.47 8.47
C ALA A 296 -20.75 30.73 9.48
N LEU A 297 -20.42 31.17 10.70
CA LEU A 297 -21.40 31.52 11.73
C LEU A 297 -22.29 32.69 11.32
N ALA A 298 -21.76 33.64 10.55
CA ALA A 298 -22.55 34.76 10.02
C ALA A 298 -23.63 34.33 9.01
N CYS A 299 -23.50 33.14 8.40
CA CYS A 299 -24.40 32.65 7.36
C CYS A 299 -25.30 31.48 7.78
N SER A 300 -25.13 30.92 8.98
CA SER A 300 -25.82 29.71 9.42
C SER A 300 -26.14 29.79 10.90
N GLU A 301 -27.42 29.61 11.23
CA GLU A 301 -27.88 29.58 12.61
C GLU A 301 -27.53 28.20 13.19
N LYS A 302 -26.51 28.15 14.06
CA LYS A 302 -26.05 26.93 14.77
C LYS A 302 -25.56 25.79 13.84
N PRO A 303 -24.45 25.98 13.09
CA PRO A 303 -23.81 24.89 12.35
C PRO A 303 -23.12 23.89 13.30
N PHE A 304 -22.97 22.66 12.81
CA PHE A 304 -22.01 21.70 13.33
C PHE A 304 -20.71 21.79 12.52
N PHE A 305 -19.57 21.90 13.19
CA PHE A 305 -18.27 22.01 12.51
C PHE A 305 -17.57 20.67 12.43
N ILE A 306 -17.01 20.35 11.27
CA ILE A 306 -15.91 19.39 11.15
C ILE A 306 -14.66 20.22 10.86
N MET A 307 -13.66 20.16 11.74
CA MET A 307 -12.43 20.94 11.59
C MET A 307 -11.25 20.01 11.40
N HIS A 308 -10.58 20.12 10.26
CA HIS A 308 -9.39 19.33 9.99
C HIS A 308 -8.15 19.99 10.59
N ALA A 309 -7.27 19.15 11.10
CA ALA A 309 -5.88 19.40 11.37
C ALA A 309 -5.04 18.48 10.47
N VAL A 310 -3.88 18.93 10.00
CA VAL A 310 -3.01 18.12 9.14
C VAL A 310 -1.65 17.95 9.79
N ASP A 311 -1.26 16.70 9.98
CA ASP A 311 0.05 16.28 10.46
C ASP A 311 0.76 15.48 9.35
N GLY A 312 1.65 16.17 8.64
CA GLY A 312 2.33 15.64 7.47
C GLY A 312 1.55 15.87 6.18
N SER A 313 1.69 17.06 5.59
CA SER A 313 1.20 17.34 4.24
C SER A 313 1.99 16.58 3.15
N LYS A 314 1.67 16.80 1.87
CA LYS A 314 2.48 16.28 0.73
C LYS A 314 3.96 16.69 0.80
N LEU A 315 4.30 17.75 1.54
CA LEU A 315 5.67 18.22 1.81
C LEU A 315 6.13 17.93 3.25
N GLY A 316 5.33 17.23 4.05
CA GLY A 316 5.63 16.91 5.45
C GLY A 316 5.45 18.07 6.43
N SER A 317 4.67 19.09 6.07
CA SER A 317 4.35 20.20 6.99
C SER A 317 3.16 19.89 7.89
N HIS A 318 3.20 20.46 9.10
CA HIS A 318 2.04 20.61 9.98
C HIS A 318 1.36 21.92 9.67
N ILE A 319 0.04 21.91 9.65
CA ILE A 319 -0.72 23.06 9.15
C ILE A 319 -1.41 23.82 10.27
N THR A 320 -1.94 23.12 11.26
CA THR A 320 -2.67 23.74 12.38
C THR A 320 -2.04 23.38 13.73
N GLY A 321 -2.08 24.32 14.66
CA GLY A 321 -1.56 24.13 16.01
C GLY A 321 -2.54 23.46 16.98
N ARG A 322 -2.02 22.79 18.02
CA ARG A 322 -2.83 22.28 19.15
C ARG A 322 -3.61 23.40 19.88
N GLY A 323 -3.12 24.64 19.83
CA GLY A 323 -3.77 25.82 20.42
C GLY A 323 -5.10 26.13 19.74
N LEU A 324 -5.14 26.12 18.41
CA LEU A 324 -6.38 26.28 17.63
C LEU A 324 -7.39 25.20 17.98
N VAL A 325 -6.96 23.92 18.00
CA VAL A 325 -7.82 22.78 18.36
C VAL A 325 -8.45 22.99 19.74
N THR A 326 -7.63 23.35 20.74
CA THR A 326 -8.11 23.59 22.11
C THR A 326 -9.11 24.76 22.16
N ASN A 327 -8.84 25.85 21.44
CA ASN A 327 -9.72 27.02 21.38
C ASN A 327 -11.08 26.66 20.76
N VAL A 328 -11.07 26.05 19.58
CA VAL A 328 -12.29 25.67 18.85
C VAL A 328 -13.14 24.68 19.66
N GLN A 329 -12.51 23.66 20.27
CA GLN A 329 -13.23 22.70 21.12
C GLN A 329 -13.85 23.37 22.35
N ALA A 330 -13.11 24.27 23.03
CA ALA A 330 -13.63 24.99 24.19
C ALA A 330 -14.84 25.88 23.83
N ARG A 331 -14.86 26.45 22.61
CA ARG A 331 -15.94 27.32 22.14
C ARG A 331 -17.19 26.57 21.69
N PHE A 332 -17.03 25.48 20.95
CA PHE A 332 -18.16 24.80 20.31
C PHE A 332 -18.61 23.52 21.00
N GLY A 333 -17.79 22.96 21.90
CA GLY A 333 -18.14 21.77 22.68
C GLY A 333 -18.53 20.58 21.78
N ASP A 334 -19.74 20.08 21.99
CA ASP A 334 -20.32 18.96 21.22
C ASP A 334 -20.70 19.32 19.77
N ARG A 335 -20.66 20.60 19.38
CA ARG A 335 -20.95 21.07 18.02
C ARG A 335 -19.73 21.12 17.11
N VAL A 336 -18.61 20.53 17.51
CA VAL A 336 -17.43 20.38 16.66
C VAL A 336 -16.83 18.98 16.75
N LEU A 337 -16.53 18.40 15.59
CA LEU A 337 -15.69 17.23 15.45
C LEU A 337 -14.34 17.65 14.88
N VAL A 338 -13.25 17.33 15.57
CA VAL A 338 -11.90 17.54 15.05
C VAL A 338 -11.46 16.29 14.29
N VAL A 339 -10.82 16.49 13.14
CA VAL A 339 -10.24 15.40 12.32
C VAL A 339 -8.75 15.66 12.19
N LEU A 340 -7.92 14.70 12.58
CA LEU A 340 -6.50 14.73 12.27
C LEU A 340 -6.26 13.95 10.98
N ASP A 341 -5.92 14.65 9.90
CA ASP A 341 -5.33 14.03 8.72
C ASP A 341 -3.85 13.75 8.99
N ALA A 342 -3.57 12.49 9.36
CA ALA A 342 -2.25 11.90 9.49
C ALA A 342 -2.00 10.89 8.36
N CYS A 343 -2.59 11.10 7.17
CA CYS A 343 -2.53 10.15 6.07
C CYS A 343 -1.11 9.92 5.52
N GLN A 344 -0.12 10.75 5.86
CA GLN A 344 1.29 10.43 5.55
C GLN A 344 1.86 9.30 6.40
N GLY A 345 1.27 9.01 7.57
CA GLY A 345 1.69 7.95 8.48
C GLY A 345 3.01 8.25 9.20
N ARG A 346 3.41 9.52 9.28
CA ARG A 346 4.70 9.98 9.84
C ARG A 346 4.55 10.68 11.19
N THR A 347 3.38 10.54 11.78
CA THR A 347 2.98 11.18 13.04
C THR A 347 3.35 10.28 14.21
N ASP A 348 3.88 10.90 15.25
CA ASP A 348 4.34 10.23 16.45
C ASP A 348 3.15 9.81 17.34
N ARG A 349 3.27 8.69 18.06
CA ARG A 349 2.15 8.09 18.81
C ARG A 349 1.57 9.06 19.85
N GLU A 350 2.42 9.85 20.49
CA GLU A 350 2.01 10.84 21.49
C GLU A 350 1.11 11.93 20.89
N GLU A 351 1.29 12.27 19.60
CA GLU A 351 0.39 13.18 18.88
C GLU A 351 -0.94 12.50 18.56
N LEU A 352 -0.90 11.27 18.05
CA LEU A 352 -2.12 10.51 17.73
C LEU A 352 -3.02 10.38 18.98
N ASP A 353 -2.46 9.99 20.12
CA ASP A 353 -3.20 9.87 21.38
C ASP A 353 -3.66 11.23 21.92
N TRP A 354 -2.91 12.32 21.70
CA TRP A 354 -3.35 13.66 22.10
C TRP A 354 -4.65 14.07 21.41
N TYR A 355 -4.79 13.74 20.12
CA TYR A 355 -6.01 13.98 19.35
C TYR A 355 -7.14 13.01 19.73
N LEU A 356 -6.85 11.70 19.79
CA LEU A 356 -7.86 10.69 20.14
C LEU A 356 -8.47 10.94 21.53
N SER A 357 -7.65 11.27 22.53
CA SER A 357 -8.11 11.57 23.90
C SER A 357 -9.00 12.81 24.01
N ARG A 358 -9.08 13.62 22.94
CA ARG A 358 -9.96 14.78 22.81
C ARG A 358 -11.16 14.52 21.89
N GLY A 359 -11.44 13.26 21.59
CA GLY A 359 -12.57 12.85 20.75
C GLY A 359 -12.37 13.12 19.26
N ALA A 360 -11.15 13.45 18.82
CA ALA A 360 -10.87 13.66 17.41
C ALA A 360 -10.79 12.32 16.66
N VAL A 361 -11.28 12.31 15.41
CA VAL A 361 -11.08 11.17 14.49
C VAL A 361 -9.71 11.33 13.83
N VAL A 362 -8.95 10.24 13.72
CA VAL A 362 -7.61 10.26 13.09
C VAL A 362 -7.64 9.45 11.80
N LEU A 363 -7.18 10.04 10.70
CA LEU A 363 -7.08 9.40 9.40
C LEU A 363 -5.63 9.00 9.13
N ILE A 364 -5.40 7.75 8.72
CA ILE A 364 -4.06 7.20 8.44
C ILE A 364 -4.10 6.40 7.15
N THR A 365 -2.98 6.39 6.41
CA THR A 365 -2.78 5.40 5.34
C THR A 365 -1.51 4.61 5.55
N ALA A 366 -1.55 3.31 5.25
CA ALA A 366 -0.37 2.46 5.23
C ALA A 366 0.39 2.52 3.90
N SER A 367 -0.24 3.04 2.83
CA SER A 367 0.35 3.04 1.48
C SER A 367 1.39 4.13 1.22
N LYS A 368 1.75 4.90 2.25
CA LYS A 368 2.78 5.93 2.21
C LYS A 368 3.97 5.49 3.05
N PHE A 369 4.13 6.00 4.27
CA PHE A 369 5.29 5.70 5.11
C PHE A 369 5.48 4.21 5.37
N TYR A 370 4.40 3.47 5.64
CA TYR A 370 4.44 2.03 5.91
C TYR A 370 4.57 1.14 4.67
N SER A 371 4.71 1.73 3.46
CA SER A 371 5.03 1.00 2.22
C SER A 371 4.05 -0.13 1.86
N ALA A 372 2.81 -0.09 2.35
CA ALA A 372 1.77 -0.95 1.81
C ALA A 372 1.50 -0.58 0.33
N PRO A 373 0.97 -1.49 -0.49
CA PRO A 373 0.48 -1.13 -1.80
C PRO A 373 -0.60 -0.03 -1.71
N GLY A 374 -0.73 0.77 -2.78
CA GLY A 374 -1.69 1.89 -2.87
C GLY A 374 -3.10 1.49 -2.45
N PHE A 375 -3.91 2.43 -1.97
CA PHE A 375 -5.27 2.17 -1.48
C PHE A 375 -5.31 1.34 -0.19
N CYS A 376 -4.70 1.88 0.86
CA CYS A 376 -4.72 1.28 2.19
C CYS A 376 -4.95 2.35 3.26
N GLY A 377 -6.19 2.79 3.45
CA GLY A 377 -6.60 3.85 4.39
C GLY A 377 -7.38 3.34 5.59
N MET A 378 -7.48 4.16 6.64
CA MET A 378 -8.34 3.91 7.80
C MET A 378 -8.75 5.20 8.51
N ALA A 379 -9.85 5.11 9.25
CA ALA A 379 -10.24 6.07 10.28
C ALA A 379 -10.18 5.40 11.65
N VAL A 380 -9.44 6.01 12.58
CA VAL A 380 -9.42 5.66 14.00
C VAL A 380 -10.40 6.56 14.71
N VAL A 381 -11.47 5.97 15.25
CA VAL A 381 -12.58 6.66 15.89
C VAL A 381 -12.50 6.41 17.40
N PRO A 382 -12.25 7.44 18.23
CA PRO A 382 -12.24 7.26 19.67
C PRO A 382 -13.64 6.88 20.17
N ASP A 383 -13.71 6.15 21.29
CA ASP A 383 -14.98 5.68 21.84
C ASP A 383 -16.01 6.81 22.02
N SER A 384 -15.56 7.99 22.43
CA SER A 384 -16.40 9.18 22.62
C SER A 384 -17.09 9.68 21.34
N ALA A 385 -16.53 9.39 20.16
CA ALA A 385 -17.09 9.76 18.86
C ALA A 385 -17.85 8.62 18.18
N ALA A 386 -17.81 7.40 18.75
CA ALA A 386 -18.34 6.19 18.13
C ALA A 386 -19.80 5.87 18.53
N GLU A 387 -20.37 6.54 19.53
CA GLU A 387 -21.66 6.16 20.14
C GLU A 387 -22.82 6.07 19.13
N LEU A 388 -22.94 7.05 18.22
CA LEU A 388 -23.97 7.00 17.18
C LEU A 388 -23.74 5.83 16.22
N LEU A 389 -22.49 5.52 15.87
CA LEU A 389 -22.13 4.40 14.99
C LEU A 389 -22.41 3.03 15.64
N LYS A 390 -22.43 2.97 16.98
CA LYS A 390 -22.82 1.77 17.73
C LYS A 390 -24.33 1.55 17.73
N HIS A 391 -25.13 2.60 17.89
CA HIS A 391 -26.53 2.45 18.32
C HIS A 391 -27.61 3.02 17.39
N GLY A 392 -27.32 3.98 16.51
CA GLY A 392 -28.42 4.68 15.82
C GLY A 392 -28.05 5.55 14.63
N ALA A 393 -26.86 5.36 14.04
CA ALA A 393 -26.44 6.15 12.89
C ALA A 393 -27.37 5.92 11.70
N THR A 394 -27.81 7.01 11.08
CA THR A 394 -28.40 7.01 9.74
C THR A 394 -27.27 6.84 8.73
N ILE A 395 -27.32 5.76 7.94
CA ILE A 395 -26.27 5.40 7.00
C ILE A 395 -26.67 5.83 5.58
N PRO A 396 -25.89 6.70 4.91
CA PRO A 396 -26.13 7.06 3.52
C PRO A 396 -26.06 5.83 2.61
N PRO A 397 -27.02 5.63 1.68
CA PRO A 397 -27.02 4.48 0.78
C PRO A 397 -25.74 4.33 -0.06
N GLY A 398 -25.09 5.45 -0.41
CA GLY A 398 -23.85 5.47 -1.18
C GLY A 398 -22.66 4.83 -0.46
N LEU A 399 -22.69 4.74 0.88
CA LEU A 399 -21.57 4.17 1.65
C LEU A 399 -21.32 2.69 1.31
N GLY A 400 -22.39 1.95 1.02
CA GLY A 400 -22.32 0.54 0.62
C GLY A 400 -21.71 0.29 -0.76
N GLN A 401 -21.42 1.34 -1.56
CA GLN A 401 -20.82 1.18 -2.88
C GLN A 401 -19.33 0.85 -2.82
N TYR A 402 -18.64 1.20 -1.73
CA TYR A 402 -17.20 0.93 -1.56
C TYR A 402 -16.84 0.31 -0.20
N LEU A 403 -17.74 0.36 0.78
CA LEU A 403 -17.55 -0.21 2.12
C LEU A 403 -18.50 -1.39 2.35
N THR A 404 -18.01 -2.44 2.99
CA THR A 404 -18.86 -3.56 3.44
C THR A 404 -18.75 -3.72 4.94
N LYS A 405 -19.60 -4.58 5.51
CA LYS A 405 -19.57 -4.87 6.96
C LYS A 405 -18.20 -5.35 7.45
N PHE A 406 -17.38 -5.96 6.58
CA PHE A 406 -16.07 -6.52 6.94
C PHE A 406 -15.03 -5.44 7.27
N GLN A 407 -15.17 -4.23 6.73
CA GLN A 407 -14.30 -3.10 7.04
C GLN A 407 -14.65 -2.41 8.35
N VAL A 408 -15.81 -2.71 8.93
CA VAL A 408 -16.32 -2.10 10.16
C VAL A 408 -16.23 -3.12 11.31
N PRO A 409 -15.65 -2.77 12.47
CA PRO A 409 -15.56 -3.68 13.60
C PRO A 409 -16.95 -4.01 14.15
N SER A 410 -17.09 -5.22 14.69
CA SER A 410 -18.37 -5.75 15.20
C SER A 410 -19.00 -4.92 16.33
N SER A 411 -18.21 -4.11 17.02
CA SER A 411 -18.64 -3.14 18.04
C SER A 411 -19.53 -2.02 17.47
N LEU A 412 -19.31 -1.58 16.23
CA LEU A 412 -20.07 -0.49 15.60
C LEU A 412 -21.33 -1.03 14.91
N LYS A 413 -22.25 -1.57 15.73
CA LYS A 413 -23.39 -2.37 15.27
C LYS A 413 -24.31 -1.64 14.29
N ALA A 414 -24.65 -0.37 14.55
CA ALA A 414 -25.55 0.39 13.67
C ALA A 414 -24.93 0.63 12.29
N LEU A 415 -23.65 1.05 12.24
CA LEU A 415 -22.94 1.20 10.98
C LEU A 415 -22.83 -0.14 10.24
N ARG A 416 -22.44 -1.21 10.96
CA ARG A 416 -22.24 -2.54 10.36
C ARG A 416 -23.54 -3.13 9.82
N ALA A 417 -24.68 -2.89 10.47
CA ALA A 417 -25.99 -3.35 10.01
C ALA A 417 -26.48 -2.63 8.74
N GLY A 418 -26.03 -1.39 8.51
CA GLY A 418 -26.36 -0.61 7.31
C GLY A 418 -25.51 -0.91 6.08
N LEU A 419 -24.54 -1.83 6.16
CA LEU A 419 -23.60 -2.13 5.09
C LEU A 419 -23.80 -3.52 4.48
N PRO A 420 -23.51 -3.70 3.18
CA PRO A 420 -23.63 -5.00 2.53
C PRO A 420 -22.61 -6.00 3.06
N ALA A 421 -22.90 -7.29 2.86
CA ALA A 421 -21.97 -8.38 3.17
C ALA A 421 -21.06 -8.76 2.01
N LEU A 422 -21.34 -8.32 0.78
CA LEU A 422 -20.57 -8.65 -0.41
C LEU A 422 -20.45 -7.42 -1.33
N PRO A 423 -19.39 -7.35 -2.17
CA PRO A 423 -18.26 -8.29 -2.24
C PRO A 423 -17.27 -8.11 -1.07
N ILE A 424 -16.54 -9.17 -0.71
CA ILE A 424 -15.46 -9.03 0.28
C ILE A 424 -14.27 -8.36 -0.41
N ASN A 425 -13.76 -7.28 0.16
CA ASN A 425 -12.60 -6.58 -0.38
C ASN A 425 -11.29 -7.29 0.04
N VAL A 426 -11.00 -8.41 -0.63
CA VAL A 426 -9.79 -9.21 -0.40
C VAL A 426 -8.53 -8.37 -0.63
N GLY A 427 -8.55 -7.50 -1.65
CA GLY A 427 -7.44 -6.60 -1.94
C GLY A 427 -7.09 -5.68 -0.78
N LEU A 428 -8.09 -5.05 -0.15
CA LEU A 428 -7.88 -4.19 1.01
C LEU A 428 -7.33 -4.97 2.22
N LEU A 429 -7.82 -6.19 2.46
CA LEU A 429 -7.28 -7.05 3.51
C LEU A 429 -5.80 -7.36 3.29
N LEU A 430 -5.40 -7.74 2.07
CA LEU A 430 -4.01 -8.04 1.74
C LEU A 430 -3.11 -6.81 1.81
N ARG A 431 -3.60 -5.64 1.36
CA ARG A 431 -2.86 -4.38 1.48
C ARG A 431 -2.61 -3.99 2.93
N TRP A 432 -3.62 -4.12 3.79
CA TRP A 432 -3.44 -3.89 5.21
C TRP A 432 -2.53 -4.94 5.86
N THR A 433 -2.58 -6.19 5.41
CA THR A 433 -1.64 -7.24 5.85
C THR A 433 -0.20 -6.85 5.53
N CYS A 434 0.07 -6.32 4.33
CA CYS A 434 1.37 -5.75 3.96
C CYS A 434 1.76 -4.60 4.89
N GLY A 435 0.86 -3.64 5.10
CA GLY A 435 1.12 -2.47 5.93
C GLY A 435 1.45 -2.83 7.38
N VAL A 436 0.65 -3.70 8.00
CA VAL A 436 0.84 -4.13 9.38
C VAL A 436 2.18 -4.84 9.58
N ALA A 437 2.63 -5.65 8.61
CA ALA A 437 3.93 -6.30 8.69
C ALA A 437 5.10 -5.29 8.81
N GLU A 438 5.01 -4.16 8.10
CA GLU A 438 6.00 -3.07 8.20
C GLU A 438 5.81 -2.23 9.46
N MET A 439 4.56 -1.99 9.89
CA MET A 439 4.25 -1.30 11.14
C MET A 439 4.84 -2.04 12.35
N GLU A 440 4.63 -3.35 12.43
CA GLU A 440 5.16 -4.20 13.52
C GLU A 440 6.69 -4.25 13.52
N ARG A 441 7.29 -4.34 12.33
CA ARG A 441 8.75 -4.28 12.17
C ARG A 441 9.29 -2.96 12.71
N LEU A 442 8.69 -1.83 12.32
CA LEU A 442 9.08 -0.51 12.81
C LEU A 442 8.91 -0.40 14.33
N ALA A 443 7.77 -0.84 14.86
CA ALA A 443 7.46 -0.82 16.28
C ALA A 443 8.48 -1.63 17.11
N ARG A 444 8.93 -2.77 16.59
CA ARG A 444 9.97 -3.60 17.21
C ARG A 444 11.31 -2.87 17.33
N VAL A 445 11.70 -2.11 16.31
CA VAL A 445 12.97 -1.36 16.29
C VAL A 445 12.90 -0.12 17.20
N GLY A 446 11.72 0.47 17.36
CA GLY A 446 11.45 1.53 18.34
C GLY A 446 12.32 2.77 18.14
N SER A 447 13.06 3.17 19.18
CA SER A 447 13.89 4.38 19.15
C SER A 447 15.03 4.33 18.12
N GLY A 448 15.51 3.14 17.76
CA GLY A 448 16.52 2.97 16.73
C GLY A 448 16.05 3.52 15.39
N ALA A 449 14.79 3.26 15.01
CA ALA A 449 14.21 3.74 13.77
C ALA A 449 14.04 5.28 13.78
N ARG A 450 13.63 5.85 14.93
CA ARG A 450 13.52 7.31 15.10
C ARG A 450 14.87 8.01 14.89
N GLU A 451 15.95 7.44 15.42
CA GLU A 451 17.30 7.96 15.23
C GLU A 451 17.82 7.75 13.79
N GLY A 452 17.55 6.59 13.20
CA GLY A 452 17.86 6.28 11.80
C GLY A 452 17.23 7.28 10.83
N ILE A 453 15.94 7.59 11.01
CA ILE A 453 15.23 8.62 10.24
C ILE A 453 15.95 9.97 10.35
N ARG A 454 16.28 10.39 11.57
CA ARG A 454 16.94 11.69 11.81
C ARG A 454 18.30 11.78 11.12
N ARG A 455 19.13 10.76 11.27
CA ARG A 455 20.46 10.68 10.63
C ARG A 455 20.34 10.73 9.12
N TRP A 456 19.43 9.94 8.55
CA TRP A 456 19.19 9.93 7.11
C TRP A 456 18.73 11.30 6.61
N VAL A 457 17.75 11.93 7.27
CA VAL A 457 17.25 13.25 6.86
C VAL A 457 18.37 14.28 6.81
N TYR A 458 19.18 14.39 7.87
CA TYR A 458 20.26 15.36 7.89
C TYR A 458 21.32 15.08 6.84
N ALA A 459 21.74 13.82 6.69
CA ALA A 459 22.77 13.44 5.74
C ALA A 459 22.30 13.57 4.28
N ALA A 460 21.06 13.19 3.96
CA ALA A 460 20.52 13.32 2.61
C ALA A 460 20.30 14.79 2.19
N ARG A 461 19.84 15.65 3.12
CA ARG A 461 19.76 17.11 2.86
C ARG A 461 21.15 17.71 2.62
N ASP A 462 22.12 17.27 3.41
CA ASP A 462 23.50 17.72 3.29
C ASP A 462 24.16 17.26 1.97
N LEU A 463 23.93 16.00 1.56
CA LEU A 463 24.31 15.47 0.25
C LEU A 463 23.80 16.37 -0.89
N ILE A 464 22.50 16.69 -0.89
CA ILE A 464 21.89 17.57 -1.91
C ILE A 464 22.55 18.95 -1.92
N ARG A 465 22.70 19.59 -0.75
CA ARG A 465 23.27 20.95 -0.66
C ARG A 465 24.71 21.03 -1.15
N ARG A 466 25.54 20.02 -0.83
CA ARG A 466 26.97 20.05 -1.16
C ARG A 466 27.27 19.64 -2.60
N HIS A 467 26.51 18.69 -3.15
CA HIS A 467 26.88 18.02 -4.40
C HIS A 467 25.94 18.29 -5.58
N TYR A 468 24.74 18.85 -5.34
CA TYR A 468 23.71 19.00 -6.37
C TYR A 468 23.20 20.45 -6.49
N PRO A 469 23.99 21.39 -7.03
CA PRO A 469 23.65 22.82 -7.10
C PRO A 469 22.47 23.16 -8.04
N ASP A 470 22.04 22.21 -8.86
CA ASP A 470 20.88 22.31 -9.76
C ASP A 470 19.58 21.83 -9.07
N LEU A 471 19.68 21.35 -7.83
CA LEU A 471 18.57 20.90 -7.00
C LEU A 471 18.43 21.82 -5.78
N GLN A 472 17.32 22.55 -5.69
CA GLN A 472 17.08 23.48 -4.58
C GLN A 472 16.10 22.88 -3.58
N LEU A 473 16.55 22.65 -2.34
CA LEU A 473 15.68 22.20 -1.25
C LEU A 473 14.57 23.21 -0.97
N VAL A 474 13.35 22.72 -0.75
CA VAL A 474 12.24 23.55 -0.25
C VAL A 474 12.49 23.84 1.24
N PRO A 475 12.35 25.09 1.69
CA PRO A 475 12.46 25.42 3.11
C PRO A 475 11.47 24.64 3.98
N GLU A 476 11.94 24.19 5.14
CA GLU A 476 11.04 23.64 6.15
C GLU A 476 10.28 24.77 6.82
N SER A 477 8.99 24.54 7.10
CA SER A 477 8.19 25.43 7.93
C SER A 477 8.63 25.27 9.39
N SER A 478 9.43 26.22 9.89
CA SER A 478 9.91 26.23 11.27
C SER A 478 8.81 26.68 12.24
N SER A 479 7.90 25.77 12.62
CA SER A 479 7.12 25.94 13.85
C SER A 479 7.73 25.05 14.94
N SER A 480 8.03 25.62 16.10
CA SER A 480 8.67 24.92 17.22
C SER A 480 7.86 23.72 17.76
N SER A 481 6.54 23.72 17.54
CA SER A 481 5.65 22.60 17.88
C SER A 481 5.78 21.38 16.96
N SER A 482 6.22 21.57 15.70
CA SER A 482 6.28 20.50 14.69
C SER A 482 7.32 19.42 14.98
N GLN A 483 8.40 19.74 15.69
CA GLN A 483 9.47 18.76 15.97
C GLN A 483 9.05 17.67 16.95
N THR A 484 7.96 17.86 17.71
CA THR A 484 7.50 16.85 18.70
C THR A 484 6.48 15.88 18.14
N SER A 485 5.77 16.23 17.06
CA SER A 485 4.69 15.41 16.52
C SER A 485 5.13 14.51 15.37
N GLN A 486 6.31 14.74 14.79
CA GLN A 486 6.86 13.90 13.72
C GLN A 486 7.65 12.72 14.26
N LEU A 487 7.47 11.56 13.64
CA LEU A 487 8.30 10.39 13.91
C LEU A 487 9.77 10.72 13.59
N GLY A 488 10.64 10.61 14.60
CA GLY A 488 12.06 10.98 14.50
C GLY A 488 12.35 12.46 14.80
N GLY A 489 11.31 13.26 15.00
CA GLY A 489 11.38 14.70 15.31
C GLY A 489 11.88 15.57 14.15
N VAL A 490 11.77 15.07 12.92
CA VAL A 490 12.19 15.75 11.70
C VAL A 490 11.23 15.46 10.55
N ASN A 491 11.18 16.37 9.58
CA ASN A 491 10.43 16.14 8.36
C ASN A 491 11.15 15.11 7.49
N SER A 492 10.60 13.90 7.46
CA SER A 492 11.14 12.75 6.71
C SER A 492 10.81 12.75 5.21
N ILE A 493 10.24 13.85 4.70
CA ILE A 493 10.00 14.11 3.28
C ILE A 493 10.91 15.27 2.83
N ILE A 494 11.93 14.95 2.05
CA ILE A 494 12.88 15.94 1.49
C ILE A 494 12.40 16.35 0.11
N ALA A 495 11.78 17.53 0.03
CA ALA A 495 11.32 18.13 -1.23
C ALA A 495 12.38 19.04 -1.86
N PHE A 496 12.53 18.96 -3.18
CA PHE A 496 13.48 19.78 -3.94
C PHE A 496 12.94 20.16 -5.32
N LYS A 497 13.32 21.35 -5.78
CA LYS A 497 13.07 21.88 -7.13
C LYS A 497 14.18 21.42 -8.05
N LEU A 498 13.86 21.16 -9.32
CA LEU A 498 14.84 20.98 -10.39
C LEU A 498 14.99 22.31 -11.12
N LEU A 499 16.21 22.83 -11.20
CA LEU A 499 16.51 24.10 -11.85
C LEU A 499 17.05 23.84 -13.26
N ALA A 500 16.35 24.35 -14.27
CA ALA A 500 16.70 24.15 -15.67
C ALA A 500 17.29 25.42 -16.30
N GLY A 501 18.20 25.22 -17.26
CA GLY A 501 18.83 26.28 -18.05
C GLY A 501 19.81 27.15 -17.25
N GLU A 502 20.46 28.08 -17.96
CA GLU A 502 21.43 29.01 -17.34
C GLU A 502 20.79 29.94 -16.31
N SER A 503 19.51 30.30 -16.51
CA SER A 503 18.74 31.13 -15.58
C SER A 503 18.31 30.39 -14.31
N LYS A 504 18.60 29.09 -14.19
CA LYS A 504 18.24 28.23 -13.05
C LYS A 504 16.76 28.34 -12.68
N THR A 505 15.89 28.29 -13.68
CA THR A 505 14.44 28.41 -13.48
C THR A 505 13.87 27.09 -12.96
N PRO A 506 13.06 27.08 -11.90
CA PRO A 506 12.39 25.87 -11.43
C PRO A 506 11.45 25.28 -12.48
N LEU A 507 11.47 23.95 -12.64
CA LEU A 507 10.53 23.24 -13.50
C LEU A 507 9.09 23.26 -12.96
N LYS A 508 8.13 23.27 -13.89
CA LYS A 508 6.69 23.12 -13.62
C LYS A 508 6.25 21.64 -13.68
N THR A 509 4.97 21.40 -13.39
CA THR A 509 4.36 20.08 -13.23
C THR A 509 4.57 19.14 -14.42
N MET A 510 4.39 19.61 -15.66
CA MET A 510 4.44 18.73 -16.86
C MET A 510 5.83 18.12 -17.08
N PRO A 511 6.93 18.90 -17.15
CA PRO A 511 8.27 18.32 -17.24
C PRO A 511 8.62 17.37 -16.10
N LEU A 512 8.22 17.70 -14.86
CA LEU A 512 8.49 16.81 -13.72
C LEU A 512 7.71 15.51 -13.78
N LYS A 513 6.50 15.48 -14.35
CA LYS A 513 5.75 14.23 -14.56
C LYS A 513 6.48 13.30 -15.53
N GLN A 514 7.05 13.85 -16.60
CA GLN A 514 7.82 13.07 -17.58
C GLN A 514 9.12 12.54 -16.96
N ILE A 515 9.88 13.39 -16.26
CA ILE A 515 11.10 12.97 -15.53
C ILE A 515 10.75 11.89 -14.50
N HIS A 516 9.68 12.08 -13.73
CA HIS A 516 9.22 11.10 -12.74
C HIS A 516 8.90 9.74 -13.39
N GLN A 517 8.21 9.73 -14.53
CA GLN A 517 7.95 8.50 -15.27
C GLN A 517 9.26 7.81 -15.69
N TRP A 518 10.22 8.55 -16.27
CA TRP A 518 11.52 7.99 -16.68
C TRP A 518 12.36 7.48 -15.50
N LEU A 519 12.22 8.03 -14.29
CA LEU A 519 12.88 7.49 -13.11
C LEU A 519 12.48 6.04 -12.82
N THR A 520 11.22 5.69 -13.09
CA THR A 520 10.66 4.36 -12.77
C THR A 520 10.99 3.26 -13.79
N ALA A 521 11.66 3.61 -14.90
CA ALA A 521 11.98 2.71 -16.00
C ALA A 521 13.47 2.74 -16.36
N ASP A 522 13.91 1.70 -17.08
CA ASP A 522 15.17 1.75 -17.82
C ASP A 522 14.96 2.60 -19.08
N VAL A 523 15.66 3.73 -19.15
CA VAL A 523 15.59 4.67 -20.28
C VAL A 523 16.94 4.87 -20.97
N SER A 524 17.87 3.91 -20.82
CA SER A 524 19.21 4.00 -21.44
C SER A 524 19.17 4.15 -22.96
N ASN A 525 18.13 3.60 -23.58
CA ASN A 525 17.90 3.62 -25.02
C ASN A 525 17.26 4.93 -25.51
N LEU A 526 16.72 5.75 -24.60
CA LEU A 526 16.16 7.06 -24.93
C LEU A 526 17.25 8.15 -24.96
N LEU A 527 18.41 7.92 -24.35
CA LEU A 527 19.50 8.90 -24.37
C LEU A 527 20.13 9.04 -25.77
N PRO A 528 20.46 10.27 -26.21
CA PRO A 528 21.06 10.53 -27.53
C PRO A 528 22.42 9.85 -27.66
N ALA A 529 22.90 9.66 -28.89
CA ALA A 529 24.18 8.98 -29.17
C ALA A 529 25.40 9.63 -28.47
N THR A 530 25.30 10.92 -28.13
CA THR A 530 26.32 11.70 -27.42
C THR A 530 26.44 11.35 -25.93
N ALA A 531 25.47 10.64 -25.34
CA ALA A 531 25.53 10.21 -23.94
C ALA A 531 26.58 9.12 -23.71
N SER A 532 27.34 9.29 -22.64
CA SER A 532 28.38 8.34 -22.22
C SER A 532 27.79 7.00 -21.75
N MET A 533 28.62 5.96 -21.72
CA MET A 533 28.20 4.65 -21.22
C MET A 533 27.85 4.67 -19.73
N ASP A 534 28.52 5.51 -18.94
CA ASP A 534 28.21 5.67 -17.52
C ASP A 534 26.86 6.37 -17.31
N GLU A 535 26.53 7.38 -18.12
CA GLU A 535 25.20 8.00 -18.10
C GLU A 535 24.11 6.99 -18.49
N ARG A 536 24.34 6.18 -19.54
CA ARG A 536 23.41 5.11 -19.93
C ARG A 536 23.20 4.08 -18.82
N ARG A 537 24.27 3.69 -18.12
CA ARG A 537 24.18 2.78 -16.98
C ARG A 537 23.44 3.42 -15.80
N ALA A 538 23.65 4.71 -15.54
CA ALA A 538 22.97 5.40 -14.45
C ALA A 538 21.45 5.51 -14.70
N VAL A 539 21.02 5.78 -15.95
CA VAL A 539 19.59 5.90 -16.26
C VAL A 539 18.85 4.57 -16.43
N SER A 540 19.56 3.43 -16.50
CA SER A 540 18.90 2.11 -16.52
C SER A 540 18.37 1.68 -15.15
N LEU A 541 18.89 2.29 -14.08
CA LEU A 541 18.45 2.05 -12.72
C LEU A 541 17.02 2.53 -12.49
N ARG A 542 16.15 1.65 -11.96
CA ARG A 542 14.78 2.04 -11.58
C ARG A 542 14.79 2.70 -10.20
N CYS A 543 14.27 3.91 -10.14
CA CYS A 543 14.20 4.75 -8.96
C CYS A 543 12.75 5.16 -8.72
N PHE A 544 12.23 4.85 -7.53
CA PHE A 544 10.87 5.21 -7.13
C PHE A 544 10.95 6.36 -6.13
N ILE A 545 10.51 7.55 -6.52
CA ILE A 545 10.46 8.73 -5.64
C ILE A 545 9.04 9.32 -5.62
N GLY A 546 8.79 10.26 -4.70
CA GLY A 546 7.48 10.90 -4.59
C GLY A 546 7.08 11.59 -5.89
N GLN A 547 5.81 11.43 -6.30
CA GLN A 547 5.27 12.07 -7.50
C GLN A 547 5.43 13.60 -7.45
N PRO A 548 5.44 14.29 -8.59
CA PRO A 548 5.49 15.75 -8.61
C PRO A 548 4.33 16.36 -7.81
N VAL A 549 4.64 17.36 -6.99
CA VAL A 549 3.63 18.20 -6.32
C VAL A 549 3.66 19.58 -6.93
N ASP A 550 2.51 20.02 -7.44
CA ASP A 550 2.31 21.37 -7.95
C ASP A 550 2.18 22.35 -6.77
N LEU A 551 2.96 23.42 -6.81
CA LEU A 551 2.96 24.48 -5.80
C LEU A 551 2.59 25.84 -6.41
N GLY A 552 2.02 25.85 -7.63
CA GLY A 552 1.65 27.05 -8.38
C GLY A 552 2.72 27.43 -9.39
N ASP A 553 3.70 28.21 -8.96
CA ASP A 553 4.73 28.73 -9.88
C ASP A 553 5.74 27.67 -10.33
N PHE A 554 5.88 26.61 -9.53
CA PHE A 554 6.78 25.50 -9.79
C PHE A 554 6.23 24.20 -9.21
N ALA A 555 6.88 23.09 -9.53
CA ALA A 555 6.61 21.80 -8.93
C ALA A 555 7.89 21.21 -8.30
N VAL A 556 7.73 20.19 -7.46
CA VAL A 556 8.84 19.57 -6.72
C VAL A 556 8.82 18.05 -6.80
N LEU A 557 10.02 17.45 -6.78
CA LEU A 557 10.22 16.03 -6.52
C LEU A 557 10.61 15.82 -5.05
N ARG A 558 10.44 14.60 -4.56
CA ARG A 558 10.56 14.29 -3.12
C ARG A 558 11.27 12.97 -2.89
N LEU A 559 12.33 12.97 -2.08
CA LEU A 559 12.86 11.76 -1.44
C LEU A 559 12.18 11.57 -0.09
N ALA A 560 11.65 10.39 0.17
CA ALA A 560 11.01 10.08 1.43
C ALA A 560 11.47 8.71 1.96
N ILE A 561 11.96 8.70 3.19
CA ILE A 561 12.26 7.47 3.92
C ILE A 561 10.97 6.80 4.38
N GLY A 562 10.86 5.49 4.20
CA GLY A 562 9.73 4.68 4.67
C GLY A 562 10.08 3.81 5.87
N ALA A 563 9.07 3.13 6.42
CA ALA A 563 9.19 2.23 7.56
C ALA A 563 10.22 1.11 7.33
N ALA A 564 10.31 0.58 6.10
CA ALA A 564 11.28 -0.45 5.74
C ALA A 564 12.72 0.03 5.98
N LEU A 565 13.17 1.09 5.29
CA LEU A 565 14.51 1.66 5.47
C LEU A 565 14.73 2.21 6.89
N ALA A 566 13.73 2.85 7.49
CA ALA A 566 13.83 3.32 8.88
C ALA A 566 14.12 2.18 9.85
N SER A 567 13.50 1.02 9.64
CA SER A 567 13.77 -0.18 10.44
C SER A 567 15.16 -0.75 10.18
N GLU A 568 15.64 -0.76 8.93
CA GLU A 568 17.02 -1.22 8.62
C GLU A 568 18.07 -0.34 9.30
N LEU A 569 17.90 0.98 9.23
CA LEU A 569 18.81 1.93 9.89
C LEU A 569 18.78 1.83 11.41
N GLY A 570 17.63 1.45 11.98
CA GLY A 570 17.49 1.27 13.41
C GLY A 570 18.05 -0.07 13.90
N ASP A 571 17.99 -1.13 13.07
CA ASP A 571 18.62 -2.42 13.34
C ASP A 571 20.15 -2.36 13.12
N ASP A 572 20.60 -1.69 12.06
CA ASP A 572 22.01 -1.52 11.70
C ASP A 572 22.30 -0.09 11.18
N PRO A 573 22.91 0.77 12.02
CA PRO A 573 23.28 2.12 11.62
C PRO A 573 24.25 2.21 10.45
N SER A 574 25.01 1.15 10.13
CA SER A 574 25.96 1.14 9.00
C SER A 574 25.27 1.16 7.64
N VAL A 575 23.98 0.80 7.59
CA VAL A 575 23.12 0.88 6.39
C VAL A 575 23.03 2.32 5.86
N LEU A 576 23.28 3.33 6.70
CA LEU A 576 23.22 4.74 6.31
C LEU A 576 24.13 5.06 5.12
N ASP A 577 25.35 4.53 5.08
CA ASP A 577 26.29 4.79 3.99
C ASP A 577 25.79 4.21 2.66
N THR A 578 25.18 3.02 2.71
CA THR A 578 24.54 2.42 1.54
C THR A 578 23.32 3.23 1.10
N ALA A 579 22.47 3.63 2.04
CA ALA A 579 21.29 4.44 1.75
C ALA A 579 21.63 5.79 1.10
N LEU A 580 22.72 6.44 1.54
CA LEU A 580 23.19 7.71 0.97
C LEU A 580 23.84 7.53 -0.40
N ARG A 581 24.56 6.42 -0.64
CA ARG A 581 25.04 6.09 -1.99
C ARG A 581 23.88 5.89 -2.97
N GLU A 582 22.85 5.17 -2.54
CA GLU A 582 21.62 5.00 -3.29
C GLU A 582 20.91 6.34 -3.57
N ASP A 583 20.83 7.23 -2.58
CA ASP A 583 20.28 8.57 -2.77
C ASP A 583 21.08 9.35 -3.82
N GLY A 584 22.41 9.26 -3.79
CA GLY A 584 23.28 9.82 -4.84
C GLY A 584 22.96 9.28 -6.24
N MET A 585 22.78 7.97 -6.37
CA MET A 585 22.41 7.33 -7.65
C MET A 585 21.07 7.84 -8.18
N ILE A 586 20.08 8.07 -7.31
CA ILE A 586 18.81 8.69 -7.70
C ILE A 586 19.06 10.11 -8.22
N LEU A 587 19.79 10.92 -7.48
CA LEU A 587 20.02 12.33 -7.80
C LEU A 587 20.87 12.49 -9.08
N ASP A 588 21.81 11.59 -9.32
CA ASP A 588 22.59 11.53 -10.56
C ASP A 588 21.70 11.19 -11.75
N LYS A 589 20.83 10.18 -11.62
CA LYS A 589 19.82 9.86 -12.64
C LYS A 589 18.92 11.08 -12.93
N VAL A 590 18.45 11.78 -11.89
CA VAL A 590 17.66 13.02 -12.06
C VAL A 590 18.42 14.07 -12.86
N ARG A 591 19.71 14.31 -12.57
CA ARG A 591 20.52 15.30 -13.31
C ARG A 591 20.73 14.91 -14.76
N ILE A 592 20.95 13.63 -15.05
CA ILE A 592 21.12 13.15 -16.42
C ILE A 592 19.82 13.30 -17.21
N LEU A 593 18.68 12.94 -16.62
CA LEU A 593 17.37 13.14 -17.26
C LEU A 593 17.07 14.62 -17.50
N LEU A 594 17.46 15.50 -16.57
CA LEU A 594 17.31 16.94 -16.74
C LEU A 594 18.20 17.48 -17.87
N LYS A 595 19.45 17.00 -17.95
CA LYS A 595 20.42 17.38 -19.00
C LYS A 595 19.89 17.06 -20.40
N TYR A 596 19.31 15.87 -20.59
CA TYR A 596 18.84 15.39 -21.89
C TYR A 596 17.34 15.57 -22.13
N TYR A 597 16.63 16.30 -21.26
CA TYR A 597 15.16 16.41 -21.30
C TYR A 597 14.61 16.88 -22.66
N GLY A 598 15.32 17.75 -23.38
CA GLY A 598 14.90 18.24 -24.69
C GLY A 598 15.27 17.34 -25.88
N GLU A 599 16.06 16.28 -25.65
CA GLU A 599 16.55 15.35 -26.67
C GLU A 599 15.95 13.94 -26.55
N MET A 600 15.21 13.67 -25.47
CA MET A 600 14.50 12.42 -25.17
C MET A 600 13.00 12.58 -25.46
#